data_AF-A0A258RCV7-F1
#
_entry.id   AF-A0A258RCV7-F1
#
_cell.length_a   1.000
_cell.length_b   1.000
_cell.length_c   1.000
_cell.angle_alpha   90.00
_cell.angle_beta   90.00
_cell.angle_gamma   90.00
#
_symmetry.space_group_name_H-M   'P 1'
#
loop_
_entity.id
_entity.type
_entity.pdbx_description
1 polymer ?
#
loop_
_entity_poly.entity_id
_entity_poly.type
_entity_poly.pdbx_seq_one_letter_code
_entity_poly.pdbx_strand_id
1 'polypeptide(L)'
;MLRFDDSPKRPTNLSLNAKVLEMARELGMNISQTVDTLLADEVRKRYFERWNADNAEAIAHYNARIEREGTLSQRIQQHLSAHPESEEASR
;
A
#
# COMPACT_ATOMS: atom_id res chain seq x y z
N MET A 1 1.32 9.23 -2.61
CA MET A 1 0.74 8.02 -1.98
C MET A 1 -0.40 8.47 -1.08
N LEU A 2 -1.47 7.69 -0.96
CA LEU A 2 -2.64 8.05 -0.15
C LEU A 2 -2.22 8.21 1.33
N ARG A 3 -2.34 9.43 1.88
CA ARG A 3 -2.00 9.77 3.26
C ARG A 3 -3.18 10.50 3.88
N PHE A 4 -3.58 10.10 5.08
CA PHE A 4 -4.73 10.70 5.80
C PHE A 4 -4.31 11.51 7.02
N ASP A 5 -3.05 11.39 7.40
CA ASP A 5 -2.45 11.85 8.65
C ASP A 5 -2.29 13.39 8.66
N ASP A 6 -2.28 14.01 7.47
CA ASP A 6 -2.07 15.44 7.26
C ASP A 6 -3.38 16.27 7.21
N SER A 7 -4.54 15.64 7.39
CA SER A 7 -5.85 16.31 7.28
C SER A 7 -6.58 16.47 8.62
N PRO A 8 -7.15 17.66 8.91
CA PRO A 8 -7.91 17.88 10.14
C PRO A 8 -9.21 17.07 10.14
N LYS A 9 -9.56 16.49 11.29
CA LYS A 9 -10.81 15.74 11.48
C LYS A 9 -12.00 16.68 11.28
N ARG A 10 -12.95 16.27 10.44
CA ARG A 10 -14.21 17.01 10.24
C ARG A 10 -15.36 16.27 10.93
N PRO A 11 -16.19 16.96 11.74
CA PRO A 11 -17.38 16.34 12.28
C PRO A 11 -18.32 15.95 11.15
N THR A 12 -18.78 14.71 11.17
CA THR A 12 -19.71 14.14 10.19
C THR A 12 -20.86 13.49 10.94
N ASN A 13 -22.10 13.77 10.52
CA ASN A 13 -23.27 13.07 11.03
C ASN A 13 -23.43 11.74 10.30
N LEU A 14 -23.45 10.65 11.07
CA LEU A 14 -23.59 9.27 10.59
C LEU A 14 -24.75 8.61 11.31
N SER A 15 -25.60 7.89 10.56
CA SER A 15 -26.63 7.04 11.14
C SER A 15 -26.13 5.61 11.25
N LEU A 16 -26.02 5.10 12.47
CA LEU A 16 -25.65 3.71 12.78
C LEU A 16 -26.75 3.00 13.54
N ASN A 17 -26.67 1.67 13.61
CA ASN A 17 -27.60 0.86 14.37
C ASN A 17 -27.54 1.23 15.87
N ALA A 18 -28.69 1.61 16.44
CA ALA A 18 -28.79 2.05 17.82
C ALA A 18 -28.30 0.99 18.82
N LYS A 19 -28.67 -0.28 18.63
CA LYS A 19 -28.24 -1.37 19.52
C LYS A 19 -26.73 -1.58 19.50
N VAL A 20 -26.10 -1.42 18.34
CA VAL A 20 -24.64 -1.53 18.21
C VAL A 20 -23.96 -0.37 18.94
N LEU A 21 -24.49 0.84 18.83
CA LEU A 21 -23.96 2.02 19.54
C LEU A 21 -24.11 1.89 21.06
N GLU A 22 -25.26 1.41 21.53
CA GLU A 22 -25.49 1.15 22.96
C GLU A 22 -24.49 0.12 23.49
N MET A 23 -24.38 -1.03 22.84
CA MET A 23 -23.41 -2.06 23.24
C MET A 23 -21.96 -1.55 23.19
N ALA A 24 -21.57 -0.83 22.14
CA ALA A 24 -20.22 -0.28 22.04
C ALA A 24 -19.91 0.70 23.17
N ARG A 25 -20.90 1.50 23.59
CA ARG A 25 -20.79 2.41 24.72
C ARG A 25 -20.72 1.69 26.06
N GLU A 26 -21.51 0.64 26.26
CA GLU A 26 -21.43 -0.23 27.45
C GLU A 26 -20.06 -0.90 27.57
N LEU A 27 -19.47 -1.29 26.44
CA LEU A 27 -18.12 -1.86 26.35
C LEU A 27 -16.99 -0.80 26.48
N GLY A 28 -17.32 0.49 26.65
CA GLY A 28 -16.34 1.56 26.80
C GLY A 28 -15.53 1.85 25.53
N MET A 29 -16.06 1.51 24.35
CA MET A 29 -15.35 1.71 23.09
C MET A 29 -15.29 3.18 22.68
N ASN A 30 -14.15 3.59 22.10
CA ASN A 30 -14.04 4.89 21.44
C ASN A 30 -14.64 4.82 20.03
N ILE A 31 -15.96 4.97 19.93
CA ILE A 31 -16.73 4.83 18.68
C ILE A 31 -16.17 5.71 17.56
N SER A 32 -15.82 6.96 17.87
CA SER A 32 -15.28 7.90 16.88
C SER A 32 -13.97 7.39 16.27
N GLN A 33 -13.02 6.98 17.12
CA GLN A 33 -11.75 6.41 16.66
C GLN A 33 -11.93 5.09 15.91
N THR A 34 -12.83 4.22 16.36
CA THR A 34 -13.11 2.95 15.68
C THR A 34 -13.67 3.17 14.28
N VAL A 35 -14.66 4.05 14.14
CA VAL A 35 -15.25 4.37 12.84
C VAL A 35 -14.23 5.03 11.92
N ASP A 36 -13.42 5.96 12.44
CA ASP A 36 -12.35 6.65 11.71
C ASP A 36 -11.35 5.64 11.11
N THR A 37 -10.85 4.70 11.92
CA THR A 37 -9.91 3.66 11.46
C THR A 37 -10.55 2.74 10.42
N LEU A 38 -11.76 2.22 10.69
CA LEU A 38 -12.44 1.30 9.78
C LEU A 38 -12.73 1.96 8.43
N LEU A 39 -13.17 3.22 8.45
CA LEU A 39 -13.41 3.97 7.23
C LEU A 39 -12.12 4.24 6.47
N ALA A 40 -11.04 4.64 7.15
CA ALA A 40 -9.74 4.85 6.52
C ALA A 40 -9.27 3.57 5.82
N ASP A 41 -9.34 2.42 6.49
CA ASP A 41 -8.92 1.13 5.94
C ASP A 41 -9.73 0.75 4.69
N GLU A 42 -11.06 0.88 4.73
CA GLU A 42 -11.91 0.59 3.57
C GLU A 42 -11.63 1.55 2.41
N VAL A 43 -11.38 2.84 2.68
CA VAL A 43 -11.00 3.81 1.65
C VAL A 43 -9.66 3.44 1.01
N ARG A 44 -8.64 3.05 1.79
CA ARG A 44 -7.36 2.59 1.22
C ARG A 44 -7.58 1.39 0.32
N LYS A 45 -8.34 0.41 0.78
CA LYS A 45 -8.64 -0.81 0.02
C LYS A 45 -9.26 -0.47 -1.34
N ARG A 46 -10.36 0.27 -1.34
CA ARG A 46 -11.07 0.70 -2.58
C ARG A 46 -10.17 1.50 -3.50
N TYR A 47 -9.36 2.40 -2.94
CA TYR A 47 -8.42 3.21 -3.70
C TYR A 47 -7.39 2.33 -4.42
N PHE A 48 -6.77 1.37 -3.72
CA PHE A 48 -5.77 0.48 -4.31
C PHE A 48 -6.37 -0.53 -5.30
N GLU A 49 -7.57 -1.04 -5.03
CA GLU A 49 -8.30 -1.89 -5.99
C GLU A 49 -8.50 -1.15 -7.32
N ARG A 50 -8.97 0.10 -7.25
CA ARG A 50 -9.16 0.92 -8.44
C ARG A 50 -7.83 1.27 -9.11
N TRP A 51 -6.82 1.66 -8.34
CA TRP A 51 -5.51 1.97 -8.88
C TRP A 51 -4.89 0.76 -9.60
N ASN A 52 -4.99 -0.45 -9.03
CA ASN A 52 -4.51 -1.67 -9.66
C ASN A 52 -5.26 -1.96 -10.97
N ALA A 53 -6.58 -1.77 -11.01
CA ALA A 53 -7.36 -1.95 -12.23
C ALA A 53 -6.95 -0.94 -13.31
N ASP A 54 -6.84 0.33 -12.94
CA ASP A 54 -6.49 1.42 -13.87
C ASP A 54 -5.05 1.28 -14.40
N ASN A 55 -4.14 0.68 -13.62
CA ASN A 55 -2.71 0.54 -13.97
C ASN A 55 -2.35 -0.87 -14.45
N ALA A 56 -3.33 -1.77 -14.60
CA ALA A 56 -3.09 -3.18 -14.93
C ALA A 56 -2.27 -3.34 -16.23
N GLU A 57 -2.59 -2.56 -17.27
CA GLU A 57 -1.89 -2.60 -18.55
C GLU A 57 -0.44 -2.10 -18.43
N ALA A 58 -0.23 -0.98 -17.72
CA ALA A 58 1.09 -0.42 -17.50
C ALA A 58 1.98 -1.39 -16.69
N ILE A 59 1.40 -2.05 -15.67
CA ILE A 59 2.06 -3.09 -14.89
C ILE A 59 2.41 -4.28 -15.78
N ALA A 60 1.48 -4.75 -16.62
CA ALA A 60 1.72 -5.86 -17.54
C ALA A 60 2.86 -5.55 -18.54
N HIS A 61 2.85 -4.36 -19.14
CA HIS A 61 3.91 -3.93 -20.05
C HIS A 61 5.27 -3.85 -19.33
N TYR A 62 5.29 -3.31 -18.11
CA TYR A 62 6.51 -3.27 -17.29
C TYR A 62 7.02 -4.69 -16.97
N ASN A 63 6.14 -5.60 -16.55
CA ASN A 63 6.49 -6.98 -16.23
C ASN A 63 7.06 -7.69 -17.47
N ALA A 64 6.43 -7.53 -18.64
CA ALA A 64 6.93 -8.10 -19.89
C ALA A 64 8.32 -7.56 -20.27
N ARG A 65 8.60 -6.28 -20.00
CA ARG A 65 9.95 -5.71 -20.17
C ARG A 65 10.95 -6.38 -19.23
N ILE A 66 10.60 -6.55 -17.95
CA ILE A 66 11.48 -7.18 -16.95
C ILE A 66 11.73 -8.65 -17.29
N GLU A 67 10.75 -9.39 -17.79
CA GLU A 67 10.94 -10.77 -18.27
C GLU A 67 11.92 -10.83 -19.43
N ARG A 68 11.84 -9.88 -20.37
CA ARG A 68 12.73 -9.81 -21.54
C ARG A 68 14.15 -9.36 -21.20
N GLU A 69 14.28 -8.30 -20.40
CA GLU A 69 15.54 -7.56 -20.22
C GLU A 69 16.22 -7.86 -18.87
N GLY A 70 15.50 -8.51 -17.95
CA GLY A 70 15.90 -8.64 -16.56
C GLY A 70 15.87 -7.31 -15.81
N THR A 71 16.12 -7.39 -14.51
CA THR A 71 16.30 -6.24 -13.64
C THR A 71 17.75 -5.75 -13.69
N LEU A 72 17.98 -4.50 -13.29
CA LEU A 72 19.34 -3.97 -13.12
C LEU A 72 20.16 -4.83 -12.15
N SER A 73 19.57 -5.26 -11.03
CA SER A 73 20.26 -6.13 -10.06
C SER A 73 20.67 -7.47 -10.67
N GLN A 74 19.82 -8.09 -11.48
CA GLN A 74 20.18 -9.32 -12.19
C GLN A 74 21.35 -9.09 -13.15
N ARG A 75 21.38 -7.96 -13.87
CA ARG A 75 22.48 -7.61 -14.77
C ARG A 75 23.79 -7.38 -14.01
N ILE A 76 23.73 -6.72 -12.85
CA ILE A 76 24.90 -6.53 -11.97
C ILE A 76 25.38 -7.88 -11.45
N GLN A 77 24.49 -8.74 -10.98
CA GLN A 77 24.83 -10.07 -10.48
C GLN A 77 25.47 -10.95 -11.56
N GLN A 78 24.90 -10.95 -12.77
CA GLN A 78 25.47 -11.62 -13.93
C GLN A 78 26.87 -11.10 -14.26
N HIS A 79 27.06 -9.77 -14.21
CA HIS A 79 28.36 -9.14 -14.47
C HIS A 79 29.42 -9.55 -13.45
N LEU A 80 29.10 -9.47 -12.14
CA LEU A 80 29.98 -9.88 -11.05
C LEU A 80 30.31 -11.38 -11.11
N SER A 81 29.33 -12.21 -11.46
CA SER A 81 29.55 -13.67 -11.63
C SER A 81 30.45 -14.00 -12.82
N ALA A 82 30.42 -13.17 -13.87
CA ALA A 82 31.27 -13.33 -15.06
C ALA A 82 32.68 -12.74 -14.88
N HIS A 83 32.89 -11.84 -13.91
CA HIS A 83 34.18 -11.17 -13.64
C HIS A 83 34.52 -11.21 -12.13
N PRO A 84 34.83 -12.40 -11.56
CA PRO A 84 35.06 -12.55 -10.13
C PRO A 84 36.31 -11.81 -9.59
N GLU A 85 37.26 -11.43 -10.46
CA GLU A 85 38.55 -10.85 -10.04
C GLU A 85 38.55 -9.31 -9.91
N SER A 86 37.44 -8.61 -10.17
CA SER A 86 37.42 -7.13 -10.09
C SER A 86 37.38 -6.58 -8.65
N GLU A 87 37.22 -7.43 -7.63
CA GLU A 87 37.29 -7.01 -6.22
C GLU A 87 38.72 -7.04 -5.65
N GLU A 88 39.67 -7.75 -6.26
CA GLU A 88 41.04 -7.87 -5.72
C GLU A 88 41.97 -6.72 -6.16
N ALA A 89 41.65 -5.98 -7.22
CA ALA A 89 42.51 -4.90 -7.74
C ALA A 89 42.37 -3.54 -7.03
N SER A 90 41.56 -3.44 -5.97
CA SER A 90 41.34 -2.19 -5.21
C SER A 90 41.65 -2.30 -3.71
N ARG A 91 42.40 -3.33 -3.29
CA ARG A 91 43.12 -3.36 -2.00
C ARG A 91 44.61 -3.12 -2.23
#